data_AF-A0A2I0IED4-F1
#
_entry.id   AF-A0A2I0IED4-F1
#
_cell.length_a   1.000
_cell.length_b   1.000
_cell.length_c   1.000
_cell.angle_alpha   90.00
_cell.angle_beta   90.00
_cell.angle_gamma   90.00
#
_symmetry.space_group_name_H-M   'P 1'
#
loop_
_entity.id
_entity.type
_entity.pdbx_description
1 polymer ?
#
loop_
_entity_poly.entity_id
_entity_poly.type
_entity_poly.pdbx_seq_one_letter_code
_entity_poly.pdbx_strand_id
1 'polypeptide(L)'
;MGYWTTKHGLRDNVLNNITKQEKRYSSFMHDLKPPTWPGGTQQLPLGWVIPAVKGKKMKIGVPVKDGFTELFKIEWDACTGVPTYSGFSYDVFQEVLRKLPFALPHEFKPFMNASRQSAGSYDDMLCQIKLHEVDVVVGDTTIVANQSDYVDFALPYSESGVAMLVEVKDDLRRNMWIFLKPLKWNLRLITGVAFVFTGLVVWVLKRCKNEDFNGSRSEQLGVPGEVCNSSMRIAA
;
A
#
# COMPACT_ATOMS: atom_id res chain seq x y z
N MET A 1 -9.58 -55.64 -8.24
CA MET A 1 -8.37 -55.18 -7.51
C MET A 1 -7.23 -55.98 -8.10
N GLY A 2 -6.38 -55.33 -8.89
CA GLY A 2 -5.30 -56.00 -9.61
C GLY A 2 -4.01 -56.08 -8.79
N TYR A 3 -3.25 -57.16 -8.96
CA TYR A 3 -1.92 -57.34 -8.40
C TYR A 3 -0.88 -57.01 -9.47
N TRP A 4 0.12 -56.20 -9.12
CA TRP A 4 1.22 -55.86 -10.01
C TRP A 4 2.35 -56.89 -9.88
N THR A 5 2.81 -57.43 -11.00
CA THR A 5 4.01 -58.27 -11.05
C THR A 5 4.95 -57.82 -12.16
N THR A 6 6.27 -57.88 -11.91
CA THR A 6 7.29 -57.41 -12.85
C THR A 6 7.26 -58.14 -14.20
N LYS A 7 6.80 -59.39 -14.23
CA LYS A 7 6.74 -60.22 -15.45
C LYS A 7 5.45 -60.03 -16.25
N HIS A 8 4.34 -59.64 -15.61
CA HIS A 8 3.01 -59.73 -16.20
C HIS A 8 2.14 -58.46 -16.03
N GLY A 9 2.65 -57.40 -15.40
CA GLY A 9 1.90 -56.15 -15.20
C GLY A 9 0.76 -56.29 -14.18
N LEU A 10 -0.28 -55.44 -14.31
CA LEU A 10 -1.45 -55.37 -13.42
C LEU A 10 -2.50 -56.43 -13.83
N ARG A 11 -2.86 -57.37 -12.94
CA ARG A 11 -3.80 -58.48 -13.24
C ARG A 11 -4.80 -58.70 -12.09
N ASP A 12 -6.07 -58.95 -12.38
CA ASP A 12 -7.15 -59.06 -11.38
C ASP A 12 -7.11 -60.35 -10.53
N ASN A 13 -6.22 -61.30 -10.85
CA ASN A 13 -6.26 -62.66 -10.32
C ASN A 13 -4.88 -63.35 -10.33
N VAL A 14 -4.41 -63.73 -9.13
CA VAL A 14 -3.11 -64.38 -8.89
C VAL A 14 -3.17 -65.91 -9.02
N LEU A 15 -4.36 -66.55 -9.08
CA LEU A 15 -4.49 -68.00 -8.90
C LEU A 15 -5.06 -68.81 -10.07
N ASN A 16 -5.02 -68.34 -11.32
CA ASN A 16 -5.54 -69.15 -12.43
C ASN A 16 -4.43 -69.54 -13.43
N ASN A 17 -3.95 -70.76 -13.19
CA ASN A 17 -3.30 -71.70 -14.11
C ASN A 17 -1.87 -71.39 -14.58
N ILE A 18 -0.93 -71.95 -13.80
CA ILE A 18 0.33 -72.51 -14.29
C ILE A 18 -0.03 -73.61 -15.30
N THR A 19 -0.27 -73.26 -16.56
CA THR A 19 -0.14 -74.20 -17.67
C THR A 19 -0.05 -73.43 -18.98
N LYS A 20 1.18 -73.41 -19.51
CA LYS A 20 1.57 -73.21 -20.92
C LYS A 20 0.73 -72.20 -21.72
N GLN A 21 1.27 -71.00 -21.90
CA GLN A 21 1.39 -70.42 -23.25
C GLN A 21 2.34 -69.21 -23.28
N GLU A 22 3.20 -69.22 -24.28
CA GLU A 22 4.16 -68.16 -24.61
C GLU A 22 3.46 -66.89 -25.10
N LYS A 23 4.08 -65.75 -24.79
CA LYS A 23 4.06 -64.47 -25.50
C LYS A 23 2.70 -63.96 -26.01
N ARG A 24 2.11 -63.05 -25.23
CA ARG A 24 1.50 -61.81 -25.76
C ARG A 24 1.37 -60.81 -24.63
N TYR A 25 2.10 -59.69 -24.74
CA TYR A 25 1.81 -58.49 -23.94
C TYR A 25 0.43 -57.99 -24.36
N SER A 26 -0.59 -58.49 -23.66
CA SER A 26 -1.97 -58.07 -23.85
C SER A 26 -2.19 -56.89 -22.92
N SER A 27 -2.17 -55.67 -23.46
CA SER A 27 -2.53 -54.44 -22.75
C SER A 27 -4.05 -54.36 -22.55
N PHE A 28 -4.66 -55.41 -22.00
CA PHE A 28 -6.08 -55.43 -21.72
C PHE A 28 -6.32 -54.81 -20.34
N MET A 29 -6.37 -53.48 -20.33
CA MET A 29 -6.90 -52.71 -19.20
C MET A 29 -8.44 -52.79 -19.09
N HIS A 30 -9.10 -53.47 -20.04
CA HIS A 30 -10.56 -53.52 -20.15
C HIS A 30 -11.24 -54.44 -19.12
N ASP A 31 -10.50 -55.30 -18.42
CA ASP A 31 -11.06 -56.26 -17.44
C ASP A 31 -10.81 -55.85 -15.97
N LEU A 32 -10.23 -54.66 -15.73
CA LEU A 32 -9.97 -54.20 -14.37
C LEU A 32 -11.20 -53.56 -13.76
N LYS A 33 -11.67 -54.12 -12.64
CA LYS A 33 -12.74 -53.52 -11.84
C LYS A 33 -12.28 -52.15 -11.31
N PRO A 34 -13.20 -51.16 -11.22
CA PRO A 34 -12.91 -49.87 -10.61
C PRO A 34 -12.28 -50.02 -9.22
N PRO A 35 -11.35 -49.13 -8.82
CA PRO A 35 -10.74 -49.18 -7.50
C PRO A 35 -11.82 -49.01 -6.42
N THR A 36 -11.89 -49.97 -5.50
CA THR A 36 -12.76 -49.89 -4.33
C THR A 36 -12.01 -49.25 -3.18
N TRP A 37 -12.57 -48.18 -2.61
CA TRP A 37 -12.00 -47.47 -1.48
C TRP A 37 -12.33 -48.17 -0.16
N PRO A 38 -11.55 -47.93 0.91
CA PRO A 38 -11.88 -48.40 2.25
C PRO A 38 -13.33 -48.02 2.60
N GLY A 39 -14.16 -49.00 2.98
CA GLY A 39 -15.61 -48.82 3.15
C GLY A 39 -16.48 -49.40 2.02
N GLY A 40 -15.88 -49.97 0.97
CA GLY A 40 -16.60 -50.72 -0.07
C GLY A 40 -17.15 -49.88 -1.22
N THR A 41 -16.86 -48.58 -1.25
CA THR A 41 -17.39 -47.64 -2.25
C THR A 41 -16.46 -47.53 -3.46
N GLN A 42 -17.02 -47.45 -4.67
CA GLN A 42 -16.25 -47.22 -5.92
C GLN A 42 -16.16 -45.72 -6.31
N GLN A 43 -16.93 -44.88 -5.62
CA GLN A 43 -16.87 -43.43 -5.76
C GLN A 43 -15.54 -42.91 -5.21
N LEU A 44 -14.87 -42.05 -5.97
CA LEU A 44 -13.66 -41.35 -5.54
C LEU A 44 -13.96 -40.63 -4.21
N PRO A 45 -13.31 -40.99 -3.09
CA PRO A 45 -13.44 -40.25 -1.87
C PRO A 45 -12.86 -38.86 -2.15
N LEU A 46 -13.60 -37.82 -1.80
CA LEU A 46 -13.02 -36.50 -1.71
C LEU A 46 -12.00 -36.55 -0.55
N GLY A 47 -10.74 -36.88 -0.85
CA GLY A 47 -9.63 -37.24 0.06
C GLY A 47 -9.68 -36.78 1.52
N TRP A 48 -8.73 -35.95 1.95
CA TRP A 48 -8.72 -35.30 3.27
C TRP A 48 -9.74 -34.17 3.32
N VAL A 49 -10.97 -34.39 2.86
CA VAL A 49 -12.05 -33.53 3.30
C VAL A 49 -12.11 -33.76 4.80
N ILE A 50 -11.69 -32.75 5.57
CA ILE A 50 -12.04 -32.64 6.98
C ILE A 50 -13.52 -32.96 6.98
N PRO A 51 -13.95 -34.15 7.45
CA PRO A 51 -15.37 -34.38 7.53
C PRO A 51 -15.86 -33.18 8.31
N ALA A 52 -17.00 -32.61 7.94
CA ALA A 52 -17.73 -31.83 8.92
C ALA A 52 -18.08 -32.82 10.05
N VAL A 53 -17.07 -33.20 10.84
CA VAL A 53 -17.13 -34.05 12.02
C VAL A 53 -18.03 -33.22 12.88
N LYS A 54 -19.31 -33.63 12.94
CA LYS A 54 -20.43 -32.86 13.47
C LYS A 54 -19.96 -31.96 14.62
N GLY A 55 -19.73 -30.68 14.32
CA GLY A 55 -19.41 -29.64 15.30
C GLY A 55 -17.99 -29.06 15.33
N LYS A 56 -16.96 -29.65 14.71
CA LYS A 56 -15.60 -29.03 14.76
C LYS A 56 -15.46 -27.93 13.70
N LYS A 57 -15.46 -26.67 14.14
CA LYS A 57 -15.15 -25.49 13.31
C LYS A 57 -13.64 -25.23 13.31
N MET A 58 -13.13 -24.80 12.16
CA MET A 58 -11.75 -24.31 12.04
C MET A 58 -11.61 -22.97 12.75
N LYS A 59 -10.58 -22.82 13.56
CA LYS A 59 -10.32 -21.60 14.33
C LYS A 59 -9.37 -20.69 13.57
N ILE A 60 -9.84 -19.48 13.26
CA ILE A 60 -9.10 -18.49 12.48
C ILE A 60 -8.67 -17.37 13.41
N GLY A 61 -7.38 -17.26 13.69
CA GLY A 61 -6.80 -16.12 14.39
C GLY A 61 -6.86 -14.86 13.52
N VAL A 62 -7.26 -13.73 14.11
CA VAL A 62 -7.29 -12.43 13.40
C VAL A 62 -6.64 -11.34 14.24
N PRO A 63 -5.84 -10.45 13.63
CA PRO A 63 -5.15 -9.40 14.36
C PRO A 63 -6.14 -8.32 14.85
N VAL A 64 -5.82 -7.72 15.99
CA VAL A 64 -6.50 -6.52 16.48
C VAL A 64 -5.49 -5.38 16.45
N LYS A 65 -5.78 -4.34 15.66
CA LYS A 65 -4.89 -3.17 15.52
C LYS A 65 -5.62 -1.88 15.86
N ASP A 66 -4.88 -1.00 16.55
CA ASP A 66 -5.26 0.39 16.72
C ASP A 66 -4.64 1.22 15.58
N GLY A 67 -5.47 1.94 14.81
CA GLY A 67 -5.03 2.81 13.71
C GLY A 67 -5.31 2.24 12.32
N PHE A 68 -4.43 1.36 11.82
CA PHE A 68 -4.53 0.78 10.47
C PHE A 68 -5.57 -0.32 10.41
N THR A 69 -6.80 0.05 10.03
CA THR A 69 -7.97 -0.85 10.00
C THR A 69 -8.39 -1.22 8.58
N GLU A 70 -7.73 -0.68 7.56
CA GLU A 70 -8.05 -0.91 6.14
C GLU A 70 -7.80 -2.37 5.73
N LEU A 71 -6.80 -3.01 6.32
CA LEU A 71 -6.43 -4.40 6.03
C LEU A 71 -7.32 -5.39 6.78
N PHE A 72 -7.56 -5.14 8.07
CA PHE A 72 -8.47 -5.94 8.88
C PHE A 72 -9.06 -5.08 10.01
N LYS A 73 -10.38 -5.04 10.09
CA LYS A 73 -11.15 -4.27 11.07
C LYS A 73 -12.14 -5.16 11.79
N ILE A 74 -12.22 -4.96 13.10
CA ILE A 74 -13.16 -5.63 13.98
C ILE A 74 -14.02 -4.57 14.65
N GLU A 75 -15.31 -4.57 14.36
CA GLU A 75 -16.29 -3.70 14.99
C GLU A 75 -17.17 -4.51 15.93
N TRP A 76 -17.35 -4.02 17.15
CA TRP A 76 -18.18 -4.69 18.14
C TRP A 76 -19.54 -4.00 18.20
N ASP A 77 -20.60 -4.75 17.97
CA ASP A 77 -21.95 -4.24 18.14
C ASP A 77 -22.20 -3.90 19.62
N ALA A 78 -22.61 -2.66 19.90
CA ALA A 78 -22.75 -2.15 21.26
C ALA A 78 -23.89 -2.83 22.06
N CYS A 79 -24.87 -3.40 21.37
CA CYS A 79 -26.07 -3.98 21.99
C CYS A 79 -25.93 -5.50 22.19
N THR A 80 -25.32 -6.20 21.22
CA THR A 80 -25.21 -7.66 21.20
C THR A 80 -23.83 -8.17 21.60
N GLY A 81 -22.79 -7.31 21.52
CA GLY A 81 -21.41 -7.70 21.78
C GLY A 81 -20.83 -8.65 20.73
N VAL A 82 -21.49 -8.80 19.58
CA VAL A 82 -21.04 -9.66 18.48
C VAL A 82 -20.03 -8.89 17.61
N PRO A 83 -18.87 -9.49 17.28
CA PRO A 83 -17.90 -8.86 16.40
C PRO A 83 -18.33 -8.98 14.93
N THR A 84 -18.19 -7.88 14.20
CA THR A 84 -18.30 -7.80 12.75
C THR A 84 -16.91 -7.59 12.16
N TYR A 85 -16.61 -8.31 11.09
CA TYR A 85 -15.29 -8.31 10.45
C TYR A 85 -15.38 -7.61 9.09
N SER A 86 -14.40 -6.78 8.78
CA SER A 86 -14.26 -6.11 7.49
C SER A 86 -12.79 -5.83 7.18
N GLY A 87 -12.49 -5.39 5.95
CA GLY A 87 -11.13 -5.03 5.53
C GLY A 87 -10.62 -5.90 4.39
N PHE A 88 -9.56 -5.45 3.73
CA PHE A 88 -9.06 -6.07 2.50
C PHE A 88 -8.67 -7.55 2.68
N SER A 89 -7.95 -7.89 3.76
CA SER A 89 -7.52 -9.27 4.04
C SER A 89 -8.73 -10.17 4.35
N TYR A 90 -9.79 -9.63 4.95
CA TYR A 90 -11.04 -10.34 5.19
C TYR A 90 -11.76 -10.66 3.87
N ASP A 91 -11.86 -9.67 2.98
CA ASP A 91 -12.55 -9.81 1.69
C ASP A 91 -11.82 -10.84 0.79
N VAL A 92 -10.49 -10.81 0.76
CA VAL A 92 -9.68 -11.82 0.06
C VAL A 92 -9.97 -13.22 0.60
N PHE A 93 -10.03 -13.38 1.92
CA PHE A 93 -10.32 -14.66 2.55
C PHE A 93 -11.74 -15.16 2.25
N GLN A 94 -12.73 -14.26 2.27
CA GLN A 94 -14.12 -14.54 1.86
C GLN A 94 -14.19 -15.05 0.41
N GLU A 95 -13.45 -14.44 -0.51
CA GLU A 95 -13.40 -14.88 -1.91
C GLU A 95 -12.73 -16.25 -2.07
N VAL A 96 -11.68 -16.53 -1.29
CA VAL A 96 -11.09 -17.87 -1.24
C VAL A 96 -12.13 -18.90 -0.80
N LEU A 97 -12.87 -18.63 0.29
CA LEU A 97 -13.93 -19.52 0.78
C LEU A 97 -15.01 -19.79 -0.27
N ARG A 98 -15.38 -18.78 -1.07
CA ARG A 98 -16.35 -18.93 -2.17
C ARG A 98 -15.86 -19.81 -3.31
N LYS A 99 -14.56 -19.82 -3.56
CA LYS A 99 -13.94 -20.62 -4.63
C LYS A 99 -13.65 -22.07 -4.20
N LEU A 100 -13.67 -22.36 -2.90
CA LEU A 100 -13.47 -23.72 -2.41
C LEU A 100 -14.64 -24.64 -2.84
N PRO A 101 -14.36 -25.87 -3.30
CA PRO A 101 -15.38 -26.81 -3.73
C PRO A 101 -16.15 -27.47 -2.57
N PHE A 102 -15.91 -27.05 -1.32
CA PHE A 102 -16.54 -27.57 -0.12
C PHE A 102 -16.79 -26.46 0.90
N ALA A 103 -17.81 -26.65 1.74
CA ALA A 103 -18.09 -25.75 2.85
C ALA A 103 -17.03 -25.93 3.95
N LEU A 104 -16.46 -24.84 4.44
CA LEU A 104 -15.49 -24.82 5.52
C LEU A 104 -16.08 -24.12 6.75
N PRO A 105 -16.68 -24.86 7.70
CA PRO A 105 -17.16 -24.29 8.95
C PRO A 105 -15.99 -23.68 9.72
N HIS A 106 -16.07 -22.39 10.03
CA HIS A 106 -14.99 -21.68 10.72
C HIS A 106 -15.54 -20.73 11.79
N GLU A 107 -14.67 -20.33 12.71
CA GLU A 107 -14.89 -19.29 13.70
C GLU A 107 -13.68 -18.37 13.74
N PHE A 108 -13.92 -17.06 13.83
CA PHE A 108 -12.87 -16.08 13.98
C PHE A 108 -12.56 -15.85 15.46
N LYS A 109 -11.28 -15.80 15.80
CA LYS A 109 -10.76 -15.57 17.14
C LYS A 109 -9.85 -14.33 17.12
N PRO A 110 -10.37 -13.17 17.58
CA PRO A 110 -9.56 -11.96 17.71
C PRO A 110 -8.41 -12.18 18.69
N PHE A 111 -7.20 -11.81 18.29
CA PHE A 111 -6.02 -11.85 19.14
C PHE A 111 -6.00 -10.63 20.06
N MET A 112 -6.75 -10.70 21.16
CA MET A 112 -6.99 -9.57 22.05
C MET A 112 -6.90 -9.90 23.54
N ASN A 113 -6.55 -8.88 24.34
CA ASN A 113 -6.56 -8.92 25.79
C ASN A 113 -7.97 -8.64 26.36
N ALA A 114 -8.11 -8.63 27.69
CA ALA A 114 -9.38 -8.37 28.37
C ALA A 114 -9.98 -6.99 28.06
N SER A 115 -9.15 -6.02 27.65
CA SER A 115 -9.55 -4.66 27.26
C SER A 115 -9.85 -4.52 25.77
N ARG A 116 -9.93 -5.63 25.01
CA ARG A 116 -10.13 -5.66 23.54
C ARG A 116 -9.04 -4.97 22.72
N GLN A 117 -7.85 -4.81 23.28
CA GLN A 117 -6.67 -4.36 22.56
C GLN A 117 -5.85 -5.58 22.12
N SER A 118 -4.88 -5.39 21.22
CA SER A 118 -3.97 -6.47 20.81
C SER A 118 -3.39 -7.21 22.02
N ALA A 119 -3.45 -8.55 22.01
CA ALA A 119 -2.90 -9.38 23.08
C ALA A 119 -1.37 -9.44 23.10
N GLY A 120 -0.70 -8.97 22.05
CA GLY A 120 0.76 -9.07 21.91
C GLY A 120 1.24 -8.70 20.50
N SER A 121 2.38 -9.28 20.12
CA SER A 121 2.98 -9.13 18.79
C SER A 121 2.41 -10.13 17.77
N TYR A 122 2.75 -9.95 16.48
CA TYR A 122 2.41 -10.94 15.45
C TYR A 122 3.10 -12.28 15.69
N ASP A 123 4.33 -12.27 16.24
CA ASP A 123 5.04 -13.50 16.60
C ASP A 123 4.26 -14.29 17.66
N ASP A 124 3.70 -13.61 18.65
CA ASP A 124 2.88 -14.24 19.70
C ASP A 124 1.58 -14.81 19.12
N MET A 125 0.94 -14.09 18.19
CA MET A 125 -0.25 -14.56 17.48
C MET A 125 0.07 -15.81 16.64
N LEU A 126 1.20 -15.84 15.94
CA LEU A 126 1.61 -17.02 15.17
C LEU A 126 2.00 -18.20 16.09
N CYS A 127 2.54 -17.93 17.27
CA CYS A 127 2.77 -18.96 18.27
C CYS A 127 1.48 -19.67 18.71
N GLN A 128 0.31 -19.03 18.60
CA GLN A 128 -0.98 -19.69 18.87
C GLN A 128 -1.28 -20.87 17.93
N ILE A 129 -0.73 -20.86 16.71
CA ILE A 129 -0.84 -22.00 15.78
C ILE A 129 -0.05 -23.19 16.34
N LYS A 130 1.17 -22.93 16.83
CA LYS A 130 2.03 -23.96 17.46
C LYS A 130 1.40 -24.52 18.74
N LEU A 131 0.66 -23.70 19.48
CA LEU A 131 -0.08 -24.10 20.68
C LEU A 131 -1.44 -24.75 20.37
N HIS A 132 -1.80 -24.92 19.09
CA HIS A 132 -3.10 -25.45 18.63
C HIS A 132 -4.32 -24.67 19.16
N GLU A 133 -4.14 -23.40 19.52
CA GLU A 133 -5.24 -22.53 19.93
C GLU A 133 -6.05 -22.07 18.72
N VAL A 134 -5.37 -21.84 17.60
CA VAL A 134 -5.91 -21.51 16.27
C VAL A 134 -5.32 -22.45 15.22
N ASP A 135 -6.05 -22.67 14.13
CA ASP A 135 -5.62 -23.55 13.03
C ASP A 135 -4.95 -22.74 11.91
N VAL A 136 -5.39 -21.50 11.71
CA VAL A 136 -4.89 -20.58 10.68
C VAL A 136 -4.99 -19.14 11.16
N VAL A 137 -4.18 -18.24 10.61
CA VAL A 137 -4.24 -16.80 10.87
C VAL A 137 -4.54 -16.05 9.57
N VAL A 138 -5.47 -15.09 9.64
CA VAL A 138 -5.85 -14.23 8.50
C VAL A 138 -5.60 -12.78 8.89
N GLY A 139 -4.80 -12.07 8.10
CA GLY A 139 -4.49 -10.67 8.32
C GLY A 139 -3.33 -10.19 7.47
N ASP A 140 -2.81 -9.02 7.83
CA ASP A 140 -1.64 -8.35 7.25
C ASP A 140 -0.32 -8.88 7.83
N THR A 141 -0.22 -10.20 7.99
CA THR A 141 0.99 -10.85 8.46
C THR A 141 2.08 -10.78 7.40
N THR A 142 3.26 -10.30 7.79
CA THR A 142 4.44 -10.27 6.91
C THR A 142 5.11 -11.64 6.91
N ILE A 143 5.54 -12.11 5.73
CA ILE A 143 6.29 -13.36 5.61
C ILE A 143 7.71 -13.11 6.12
N VAL A 144 8.07 -13.73 7.25
CA VAL A 144 9.40 -13.63 7.85
C VAL A 144 10.05 -15.01 7.87
N ALA A 145 11.31 -15.11 7.41
CA ALA A 145 12.01 -16.40 7.28
C ALA A 145 12.07 -17.21 8.59
N ASN A 146 12.28 -16.54 9.73
CA ASN A 146 12.32 -17.20 11.05
C ASN A 146 10.96 -17.82 11.45
N GLN A 147 9.86 -17.32 10.89
CA GLN A 147 8.52 -17.85 11.15
C GLN A 147 8.20 -19.05 10.24
N SER A 148 8.81 -19.11 9.05
CA SER A 148 8.59 -20.19 8.08
C SER A 148 9.04 -21.57 8.57
N ASP A 149 9.84 -21.65 9.65
CA ASP A 149 10.24 -22.92 10.26
C ASP A 149 9.06 -23.64 10.96
N TYR A 150 7.99 -22.92 11.31
CA TYR A 150 6.88 -23.47 12.08
C TYR A 150 5.48 -23.07 11.58
N VAL A 151 5.38 -22.17 10.59
CA VAL A 151 4.12 -21.85 9.90
C VAL A 151 4.32 -21.83 8.39
N ASP A 152 3.33 -22.37 7.68
CA ASP A 152 3.26 -22.26 6.22
C ASP A 152 2.48 -21.00 5.82
N PHE A 153 3.08 -20.18 4.97
CA PHE A 153 2.45 -18.97 4.44
C PHE A 153 1.81 -19.22 3.08
N ALA A 154 0.65 -18.61 2.85
CA ALA A 154 0.08 -18.49 1.51
C ALA A 154 0.91 -17.55 0.64
N LEU A 155 0.70 -17.59 -0.68
CA LEU A 155 1.29 -16.62 -1.59
C LEU A 155 0.86 -15.20 -1.19
N PRO A 156 1.79 -14.22 -1.19
CA PRO A 156 1.47 -12.86 -0.80
C PRO A 156 0.45 -12.27 -1.78
N TYR A 157 -0.63 -11.71 -1.25
CA TYR A 157 -1.68 -11.04 -2.02
C TYR A 157 -1.47 -9.53 -2.13
N SER A 158 -0.45 -8.99 -1.43
CA SER A 158 0.02 -7.61 -1.51
C SER A 158 1.53 -7.59 -1.47
N GLU A 159 2.16 -6.69 -2.22
CA GLU A 159 3.60 -6.45 -2.12
C GLU A 159 3.92 -5.75 -0.79
N SER A 160 4.98 -6.19 -0.12
CA SER A 160 5.54 -5.50 1.05
C SER A 160 6.62 -4.54 0.59
N GLY A 161 6.37 -3.25 0.71
CA GLY A 161 7.31 -2.18 0.35
C GLY A 161 7.61 -1.28 1.53
N VAL A 162 8.89 -0.93 1.72
CA VAL A 162 9.31 0.08 2.70
C VAL A 162 9.48 1.41 1.96
N ALA A 163 8.75 2.44 2.38
CA ALA A 163 8.87 3.80 1.85
C ALA A 163 9.26 4.78 2.96
N MET A 164 10.20 5.68 2.68
CA MET A 164 10.58 6.76 3.60
C MET A 164 9.67 7.96 3.37
N LEU A 165 8.78 8.26 4.33
CA LEU A 165 8.03 9.51 4.34
C LEU A 165 8.91 10.59 4.98
N VAL A 166 9.41 11.53 4.19
CA VAL A 166 10.10 12.71 4.71
C VAL A 166 9.12 13.87 4.70
N GLU A 167 8.87 14.46 5.87
CA GLU A 167 8.14 15.73 5.96
C GLU A 167 8.96 16.80 5.23
N VAL A 168 8.51 17.18 4.05
CA VAL A 168 9.06 18.35 3.36
C VAL A 168 8.57 19.57 4.15
N LYS A 169 9.40 20.05 5.08
CA LYS A 169 9.20 21.37 5.64
C LYS A 169 9.27 22.36 4.48
N ASP A 170 8.16 23.02 4.20
CA ASP A 170 8.17 24.16 3.30
C ASP A 170 9.11 25.21 3.91
N ASP A 171 10.27 25.36 3.27
CA ASP A 171 11.22 26.37 3.66
C ASP A 171 10.54 27.71 3.36
N LEU A 172 10.04 28.38 4.40
CA LEU A 172 9.51 29.77 4.35
C LEU A 172 10.55 30.76 3.79
N ARG A 173 11.77 30.29 3.49
CA ARG A 173 12.81 30.95 2.72
C ARG A 173 12.60 30.96 1.21
N ARG A 174 11.49 30.46 0.66
CA ARG A 174 11.03 30.82 -0.71
C ARG A 174 10.63 32.29 -0.86
N ASN A 175 11.23 33.18 -0.06
CA ASN A 175 11.13 34.62 -0.24
C ASN A 175 12.09 35.02 -1.34
N MET A 176 11.58 35.76 -2.33
CA MET A 176 12.31 36.46 -3.42
C MET A 176 13.54 37.27 -2.95
N TRP A 177 13.65 37.48 -1.63
CA TRP A 177 14.75 38.10 -0.90
C TRP A 177 16.01 37.24 -0.69
N ILE A 178 16.07 35.99 -1.16
CA ILE A 178 17.31 35.19 -1.15
C ILE A 178 18.44 35.87 -1.93
N PHE A 179 18.13 36.58 -3.02
CA PHE A 179 19.11 37.36 -3.79
C PHE A 179 19.70 38.54 -3.03
N LEU A 180 18.97 39.08 -2.05
CA LEU A 180 19.39 40.22 -1.22
C LEU A 180 20.24 39.78 -0.03
N LYS A 181 20.26 38.48 0.29
CA LYS A 181 21.01 37.88 1.38
C LYS A 181 22.54 37.96 1.25
N PRO A 182 23.16 37.80 0.06
CA PRO A 182 24.60 38.04 -0.10
C PRO A 182 24.98 39.53 -0.12
N LEU A 183 24.03 40.44 -0.41
CA LEU A 183 24.29 41.88 -0.48
C LEU A 183 24.19 42.51 0.92
N LYS A 184 25.33 42.57 1.63
CA LYS A 184 25.44 43.18 2.97
C LYS A 184 24.90 44.62 2.96
N TRP A 185 24.11 45.00 3.96
CA TRP A 185 23.55 46.36 4.12
C TRP A 185 24.59 47.47 4.01
N ASN A 186 25.81 47.23 4.50
CA ASN A 186 26.92 48.17 4.39
C ASN A 186 27.27 48.52 2.93
N LEU A 187 27.25 47.55 2.01
CA LEU A 187 27.52 47.79 0.59
C LEU A 187 26.43 48.64 -0.08
N ARG A 188 25.17 48.49 0.35
CA ARG A 188 24.06 49.34 -0.13
C ARG A 188 24.20 50.78 0.34
N LEU A 189 24.53 50.96 1.62
CA LEU A 189 24.77 52.29 2.18
C LEU A 189 25.94 52.98 1.48
N ILE A 190 27.06 52.27 1.26
CA ILE A 190 28.22 52.83 0.54
C ILE A 190 27.83 53.27 -0.87
N THR A 191 27.07 52.43 -1.60
CA THR A 191 26.62 52.76 -2.96
C THR A 191 25.69 53.99 -2.96
N GLY A 192 24.76 54.07 -2.01
CA GLY A 192 23.86 55.22 -1.85
C GLY A 192 24.60 56.51 -1.52
N VAL A 193 25.57 56.46 -0.59
CA VAL A 193 26.41 57.61 -0.22
C VAL A 193 27.26 58.07 -1.41
N ALA A 194 27.86 57.15 -2.17
CA ALA A 194 28.64 57.49 -3.36
C ALA A 194 27.81 58.18 -4.44
N PHE A 195 26.55 57.76 -4.61
CA PHE A 195 25.61 58.37 -5.56
C PHE A 195 25.21 59.79 -5.14
N VAL A 196 24.92 60.00 -3.85
CA VAL A 196 24.62 61.35 -3.32
C VAL A 196 25.84 62.25 -3.43
N PHE A 197 27.04 61.75 -3.09
CA PHE A 197 28.28 62.51 -3.19
C PHE A 197 28.59 62.95 -4.63
N THR A 198 28.46 62.04 -5.60
CA THR A 198 28.64 62.39 -7.03
C THR A 198 27.61 63.42 -7.49
N GLY A 199 26.34 63.30 -7.07
CA GLY A 199 25.32 64.31 -7.33
C GLY A 199 25.65 65.68 -6.73
N LEU A 200 26.20 65.70 -5.51
CA LEU A 200 26.61 66.92 -4.81
C LEU A 200 27.81 67.58 -5.51
N VAL A 201 28.81 66.79 -5.92
CA VAL A 201 29.97 67.28 -6.68
C VAL A 201 29.53 67.88 -8.01
N VAL A 202 28.66 67.20 -8.76
CA VAL A 202 28.11 67.73 -10.02
C VAL A 202 27.30 69.00 -9.78
N TRP A 203 26.49 69.06 -8.72
CA TRP A 203 25.74 70.25 -8.35
C TRP A 203 26.66 71.44 -8.00
N VAL A 204 27.71 71.21 -7.21
CA VAL A 204 28.71 72.25 -6.87
C VAL A 204 29.47 72.70 -8.10
N LEU A 205 29.95 71.79 -8.95
CA LEU A 205 30.64 72.14 -10.20
C LEU A 205 29.73 72.94 -11.15
N LYS A 206 28.46 72.54 -11.26
CA LYS A 206 27.45 73.27 -12.04
C LYS A 206 27.16 74.65 -11.44
N ARG A 207 27.18 74.78 -10.12
CA ARG A 207 27.00 76.05 -9.40
C ARG A 207 28.23 76.96 -9.49
N CYS A 208 29.44 76.40 -9.49
CA CYS A 208 30.69 77.14 -9.58
C CYS A 208 30.96 77.66 -11.01
N LYS A 209 30.50 76.93 -12.04
CA LYS A 209 30.59 77.39 -13.44
C LYS A 209 29.47 78.37 -13.84
N ASN A 210 28.45 78.54 -13.01
CA ASN A 210 27.33 79.49 -13.20
C ASN A 210 27.22 80.39 -11.96
N GLU A 211 28.10 81.39 -11.83
CA GLU A 211 27.96 82.44 -10.80
C GLU A 211 26.85 83.48 -11.11
N ASP A 212 26.10 83.33 -12.21
CA ASP A 212 25.09 84.32 -12.65
C ASP A 212 23.62 83.98 -12.34
N PHE A 213 23.32 82.89 -11.63
CA PHE A 213 21.92 82.59 -11.25
C PHE A 213 21.74 82.51 -9.73
N ASN A 214 21.85 83.66 -9.08
CA ASN A 214 21.30 83.92 -7.74
C ASN A 214 19.84 84.46 -7.80
N GLY A 215 19.05 83.95 -8.75
CA GLY A 215 17.64 84.30 -8.92
C GLY A 215 16.69 83.39 -8.13
N SER A 216 15.82 84.01 -7.34
CA SER A 216 14.80 83.40 -6.47
C SER A 216 13.97 82.30 -7.14
N ARG A 217 13.74 81.21 -6.39
CA ARG A 217 12.98 80.01 -6.77
C ARG A 217 11.45 80.22 -6.73
N SER A 218 10.95 81.39 -7.15
CA SER A 218 9.56 81.78 -6.90
C SER A 218 8.78 82.37 -8.08
N GLU A 219 9.25 82.27 -9.33
CA GLU A 219 8.43 82.72 -10.49
C GLU A 219 8.53 81.82 -11.71
N GLN A 220 8.12 80.54 -11.58
CA GLN A 220 7.64 79.74 -12.72
C GLN A 220 6.46 78.86 -12.31
N LEU A 221 5.43 79.49 -11.75
CA LEU A 221 4.09 78.92 -11.64
C LEU A 221 3.11 80.01 -12.05
N GLY A 222 2.51 79.85 -13.24
CA GLY A 222 1.30 80.60 -13.61
C GLY A 222 1.29 81.11 -15.04
N VAL A 223 0.88 80.26 -15.99
CA VAL A 223 -0.03 80.70 -17.05
C VAL A 223 -1.06 79.58 -17.29
N PRO A 224 -2.26 79.65 -16.69
CA PRO A 224 -3.45 78.98 -17.20
C PRO A 224 -4.08 79.84 -18.31
N GLY A 225 -4.57 79.18 -19.35
CA GLY A 225 -4.87 79.79 -20.65
C GLY A 225 -6.23 80.48 -20.80
N GLU A 226 -6.42 81.07 -21.99
CA GLU A 226 -7.67 81.30 -22.72
C GLU A 226 -7.26 81.66 -24.17
N VAL A 227 -7.54 80.85 -25.21
CA VAL A 227 -8.78 80.62 -25.97
C VAL A 227 -8.98 81.60 -27.15
N CYS A 228 -9.47 81.04 -28.26
CA CYS A 228 -10.07 81.63 -29.49
C CYS A 228 -9.09 82.02 -30.64
N ASN A 229 -9.35 81.74 -31.92
CA ASN A 229 -10.49 81.14 -32.62
C ASN A 229 -10.11 80.77 -34.08
N SER A 230 -10.81 79.77 -34.63
CA SER A 230 -11.24 79.58 -36.03
C SER A 230 -10.32 79.92 -37.22
N SER A 231 -10.00 78.90 -38.03
CA SER A 231 -10.46 78.90 -39.44
C SER A 231 -10.34 77.53 -40.10
N MET A 232 -11.43 77.17 -40.75
CA MET A 232 -11.70 75.96 -41.52
C MET A 232 -11.46 76.25 -43.02
N ARG A 233 -11.12 75.21 -43.79
CA ARG A 233 -11.13 75.04 -45.27
C ARG A 233 -9.81 75.35 -46.00
N ILE A 234 -9.11 74.32 -46.52
CA ILE A 234 -9.24 73.56 -47.81
C ILE A 234 -8.71 74.33 -49.04
N ALA A 235 -7.69 73.74 -49.67
CA ALA A 235 -7.39 73.63 -51.12
C ALA A 235 -5.89 73.29 -51.24
N ALA A 236 -5.38 72.37 -52.07
CA ALA A 236 -5.91 71.45 -53.08
C ALA A 236 -4.95 70.24 -53.12
#